data_AF-E4QTS7-F1
#
_entry.id   AF-E4QTS7-F1
#
_cell.length_a   1.000
_cell.length_b   1.000
_cell.length_c   1.000
_cell.angle_alpha   90.00
_cell.angle_beta   90.00
_cell.angle_gamma   90.00
#
_symmetry.space_group_name_H-M   'P 1'
#
loop_
_entity.id
_entity.type
_entity.pdbx_description
1 polymer ?
#
loop_
_entity_poly.entity_id
_entity_poly.type
_entity_poly.pdbx_seq_one_letter_code
_entity_poly.pdbx_strand_id
1 'polypeptide(L)'
;MTILKPEVGIRTKLKTAKGASDESYLTASFSRENLEQNAKTDNPQNKTAEYISPDGYGIPGIRIIYRATDFMTTSPKDFLSEADKKNEKYKDIEEFADFAVIEVDFSKFKVPDQYSSRNDFIKAITNDYYNKKEDHIKFLKTSYLKNYEKADTKLATTDNSKKENTDQLFIVGYPQATGDFFLDKYQDSYDYNHSKIGYSLWMNSESSFYNNLASDENNPESKSQDNANKGNYLSLNIGYRSFADKPGLADGFITVPKVGKELSKSTIMADPVHKKQVKKEVIENGQKIVKDLGELDVLNQKAYLGYGLYYIPRHFAPHGGASGSSIRNQNNELVGVYFVSNQTAKTGLAVAFRSEGFDYKGLYGKYNLPQYDLIYGGGKEQKTSFRQALETIYGSEFKTNLFKNGVKEIPADYKFNNSNSN
;
A
#
# COMPACT_ATOMS: atom_id res chain seq x y z
N MET A 1 -8.15 0.24 -12.70
CA MET A 1 -7.33 1.44 -12.45
C MET A 1 -8.06 2.64 -12.99
N THR A 2 -8.20 3.69 -12.19
CA THR A 2 -8.85 4.95 -12.58
C THR A 2 -7.86 6.07 -12.32
N ILE A 3 -7.68 6.96 -13.28
CA ILE A 3 -6.80 8.12 -13.17
C ILE A 3 -7.53 9.37 -13.67
N LEU A 4 -7.14 10.53 -13.13
CA LEU A 4 -7.57 11.82 -13.66
C LEU A 4 -6.79 12.13 -14.95
N LYS A 5 -7.47 12.66 -15.96
CA LYS A 5 -6.82 13.09 -17.20
C LYS A 5 -5.92 14.31 -16.95
N PRO A 6 -4.71 14.38 -17.55
CA PRO A 6 -3.78 15.49 -17.35
C PRO A 6 -4.35 16.88 -17.69
N GLU A 7 -5.28 16.95 -18.64
CA GLU A 7 -5.90 18.17 -19.13
C GLU A 7 -7.04 18.72 -18.24
N VAL A 8 -7.39 18.02 -17.15
CA VAL A 8 -8.45 18.46 -16.25
C VAL A 8 -7.96 19.66 -15.45
N GLY A 9 -8.67 20.78 -15.57
CA GLY A 9 -8.35 22.00 -14.84
C GLY A 9 -8.36 21.79 -13.31
N ILE A 10 -7.43 22.45 -12.61
CA ILE A 10 -7.19 22.33 -11.15
C ILE A 10 -8.43 22.72 -10.30
N ARG A 11 -9.40 23.43 -10.89
CA ARG A 11 -10.62 23.93 -10.22
C ARG A 11 -11.91 23.31 -10.78
N THR A 12 -11.78 22.20 -11.50
CA THR A 12 -12.93 21.49 -12.07
C THR A 12 -13.68 20.78 -10.95
N LYS A 13 -15.01 21.00 -10.86
CA LYS A 13 -15.88 20.15 -10.05
C LYS A 13 -15.94 18.78 -10.71
N LEU A 14 -15.24 17.80 -10.14
CA LEU A 14 -15.19 16.44 -10.66
C LEU A 14 -16.47 15.69 -10.29
N LYS A 15 -17.06 14.96 -11.23
CA LYS A 15 -18.14 14.01 -10.92
C LYS A 15 -17.55 12.67 -10.49
N THR A 16 -18.42 11.72 -10.18
CA THR A 16 -17.96 10.37 -9.83
C THR A 16 -17.53 9.62 -11.09
N ALA A 17 -16.42 8.88 -11.00
CA ALA A 17 -15.86 8.10 -12.11
C ALA A 17 -16.76 6.92 -12.56
N LYS A 18 -17.85 6.64 -11.82
CA LYS A 18 -18.81 5.58 -12.12
C LYS A 18 -20.23 6.03 -11.76
N GLY A 19 -20.67 7.10 -12.43
CA GLY A 19 -21.97 7.75 -12.17
C GLY A 19 -22.35 8.86 -13.16
N ALA A 20 -21.47 9.30 -14.03
CA ALA A 20 -21.85 9.91 -15.30
C ALA A 20 -20.70 9.66 -16.26
N SER A 21 -20.90 9.86 -17.55
CA SER A 21 -19.84 9.90 -18.56
C SER A 21 -18.90 11.10 -18.30
N ASP A 22 -18.25 11.15 -17.14
CA ASP A 22 -17.30 12.19 -16.81
C ASP A 22 -16.02 11.92 -17.59
N GLU A 23 -15.87 12.69 -18.67
CA GLU A 23 -14.71 12.65 -19.53
C GLU A 23 -13.42 13.10 -18.83
N SER A 24 -13.46 13.55 -17.57
CA SER A 24 -12.28 13.92 -16.79
C SER A 24 -11.44 12.70 -16.37
N TYR A 25 -11.99 11.48 -16.43
CA TYR A 25 -11.28 10.27 -15.98
C TYR A 25 -10.91 9.34 -17.14
N LEU A 26 -9.79 8.64 -16.97
CA LEU A 26 -9.46 7.44 -17.73
C LEU A 26 -9.59 6.23 -16.82
N THR A 27 -10.29 5.20 -17.29
CA THR A 27 -10.41 3.93 -16.56
C THR A 27 -9.88 2.79 -17.42
N ALA A 28 -8.94 2.02 -16.86
CA ALA A 28 -8.46 0.77 -17.40
C ALA A 28 -8.92 -0.38 -16.52
N SER A 29 -9.66 -1.33 -17.10
CA SER A 29 -10.04 -2.57 -16.43
C SER A 29 -9.20 -3.71 -16.97
N PHE A 30 -8.61 -4.49 -16.05
CA PHE A 30 -7.87 -5.69 -16.39
C PHE A 30 -8.70 -6.87 -15.92
N SER A 31 -9.23 -7.64 -16.86
CA SER A 31 -10.08 -8.80 -16.61
C SER A 31 -9.76 -9.91 -17.60
N ARG A 32 -10.26 -11.13 -17.32
CA ARG A 32 -10.10 -12.28 -18.23
C ARG A 32 -10.79 -12.05 -19.59
N GLU A 33 -11.83 -11.22 -19.63
CA GLU A 33 -12.54 -10.87 -20.86
C GLU A 33 -11.66 -10.01 -21.79
N ASN A 34 -10.77 -9.22 -21.20
CA ASN A 34 -9.85 -8.33 -21.87
C ASN A 34 -8.52 -8.99 -22.26
N LEU A 35 -8.35 -10.31 -22.09
CA LEU A 35 -7.12 -11.00 -22.49
C LEU A 35 -7.03 -11.20 -23.99
N GLU A 36 -5.80 -11.11 -24.51
CA GLU A 36 -5.45 -11.57 -25.86
C GLU A 36 -5.76 -13.07 -26.00
N GLN A 37 -6.09 -13.52 -27.21
CA GLN A 37 -6.54 -14.90 -27.43
C GLN A 37 -5.49 -15.95 -27.02
N ASN A 38 -4.21 -15.67 -27.28
CA ASN A 38 -3.07 -16.51 -26.88
C ASN A 38 -2.77 -16.46 -25.38
N ALA A 39 -3.11 -15.37 -24.68
CA ALA A 39 -2.92 -15.25 -23.23
C ALA A 39 -3.96 -16.06 -22.42
N LYS A 40 -5.08 -16.44 -23.05
CA LYS A 40 -6.11 -17.28 -22.42
C LYS A 40 -5.67 -18.74 -22.20
N THR A 41 -4.66 -19.19 -22.95
CA THR A 41 -4.13 -20.56 -22.91
C THR A 41 -2.88 -20.72 -22.05
N ASP A 42 -2.42 -19.66 -21.36
CA ASP A 42 -1.38 -19.75 -20.33
C ASP A 42 -1.92 -20.65 -19.19
N ASN A 43 -1.65 -21.95 -19.34
CA ASN A 43 -2.24 -23.02 -18.55
C ASN A 43 -1.67 -22.97 -17.12
N PRO A 44 -2.51 -22.92 -16.08
CA PRO A 44 -2.09 -22.98 -14.67
C PRO A 44 -1.24 -24.21 -14.30
N GLN A 45 -1.17 -25.22 -15.15
CA GLN A 45 -0.36 -26.43 -14.97
C GLN A 45 1.04 -26.38 -15.59
N ASN A 46 1.42 -25.33 -16.32
CA ASN A 46 2.75 -25.24 -16.93
C ASN A 46 3.77 -24.66 -15.92
N LYS A 47 4.50 -25.56 -15.24
CA LYS A 47 5.30 -25.30 -14.03
C LYS A 47 6.62 -24.54 -14.21
N THR A 48 6.87 -23.87 -15.33
CA THR A 48 8.18 -23.25 -15.64
C THR A 48 8.19 -21.72 -15.66
N ALA A 49 7.22 -21.08 -14.97
CA ALA A 49 6.93 -19.63 -14.91
C ALA A 49 6.12 -19.12 -16.13
N GLU A 50 5.13 -18.22 -16.04
CA GLU A 50 5.24 -16.83 -15.56
C GLU A 50 3.97 -16.25 -14.89
N TYR A 51 2.80 -16.90 -14.92
CA TYR A 51 1.54 -16.37 -14.36
C TYR A 51 0.76 -17.44 -13.59
N ILE A 52 1.21 -17.78 -12.39
CA ILE A 52 0.48 -18.73 -11.54
C ILE A 52 -0.60 -17.97 -10.77
N SER A 53 -1.72 -17.77 -11.45
CA SER A 53 -3.01 -17.78 -10.77
C SER A 53 -3.39 -19.24 -10.56
N PRO A 54 -3.80 -19.67 -9.35
CA PRO A 54 -4.51 -20.94 -9.21
C PRO A 54 -5.69 -21.01 -10.20
N ASP A 55 -6.10 -22.22 -10.59
CA ASP A 55 -7.32 -22.41 -11.39
C ASP A 55 -8.49 -21.65 -10.73
N GLY A 56 -9.03 -20.65 -11.43
CA GLY A 56 -10.13 -19.81 -10.95
C GLY A 56 -9.79 -18.60 -10.08
N TYR A 57 -8.51 -18.28 -9.79
CA TYR A 57 -8.14 -17.28 -8.77
C TYR A 57 -7.09 -16.23 -9.17
N GLY A 58 -7.23 -15.64 -10.35
CA GLY A 58 -6.29 -14.62 -10.85
C GLY A 58 -6.38 -14.43 -12.36
N ILE A 59 -5.69 -13.43 -12.89
CA ILE A 59 -5.82 -12.97 -14.27
C ILE A 59 -4.44 -13.13 -14.94
N PRO A 60 -4.29 -13.94 -16.01
CA PRO A 60 -3.08 -13.95 -16.83
C PRO A 60 -2.61 -12.52 -17.15
N GLY A 61 -1.31 -12.24 -17.04
CA GLY A 61 -0.80 -10.87 -17.17
C GLY A 61 -0.87 -10.01 -15.91
N ILE A 62 -1.49 -10.48 -14.82
CA ILE A 62 -1.42 -9.83 -13.50
C ILE A 62 -0.81 -10.79 -12.50
N ARG A 63 0.19 -10.31 -11.76
CA ARG A 63 0.90 -11.10 -10.77
C ARG A 63 1.12 -10.30 -9.49
N ILE A 64 0.94 -10.94 -8.34
CA ILE A 64 1.46 -10.40 -7.08
C ILE A 64 2.95 -10.74 -7.01
N ILE A 65 3.79 -9.70 -7.02
CA ILE A 65 5.24 -9.86 -6.92
C ILE A 65 5.65 -10.01 -5.46
N TYR A 66 4.99 -9.30 -4.55
CA TYR A 66 5.33 -9.35 -3.13
C TYR A 66 4.11 -9.02 -2.27
N ARG A 67 3.97 -9.72 -1.15
CA ARG A 67 3.06 -9.40 -0.04
C ARG A 67 3.88 -9.33 1.24
N ALA A 68 3.62 -8.32 2.05
CA ALA A 68 4.25 -8.20 3.36
C ALA A 68 3.55 -9.12 4.39
N THR A 69 3.53 -10.41 4.13
CA THR A 69 3.02 -11.47 5.02
C THR A 69 4.16 -12.38 5.41
N ASP A 70 4.23 -12.81 6.68
CA ASP A 70 5.27 -13.73 7.16
C ASP A 70 6.66 -13.26 6.68
N PHE A 71 6.94 -11.96 6.84
CA PHE A 71 8.12 -11.27 6.31
C PHE A 71 9.25 -11.12 7.33
N MET A 72 9.00 -11.53 8.58
CA MET A 72 9.88 -11.40 9.72
C MET A 72 10.48 -12.73 10.15
N THR A 73 11.59 -12.69 10.85
CA THR A 73 12.24 -13.86 11.46
C THR A 73 11.58 -14.29 12.76
N THR A 74 10.85 -13.38 13.40
CA THR A 74 10.01 -13.63 14.59
C THR A 74 8.54 -13.65 14.20
N SER A 75 7.72 -14.32 15.00
CA SER A 75 6.28 -14.44 14.76
C SER A 75 5.46 -13.83 15.91
N PRO A 76 4.27 -13.24 15.65
CA PRO A 76 3.36 -12.79 16.70
C PRO A 76 3.10 -13.85 17.78
N LYS A 77 3.02 -15.14 17.40
CA LYS A 77 2.81 -16.26 18.34
C LYS A 77 3.88 -16.38 19.43
N ASP A 78 5.08 -15.87 19.15
CA ASP A 78 6.19 -15.88 20.10
C ASP A 78 5.91 -14.97 21.30
N PHE A 79 5.07 -13.95 21.11
CA PHE A 79 4.76 -12.91 22.10
C PHE A 79 3.40 -13.09 22.79
N LEU A 80 2.63 -14.10 22.38
CA LEU A 80 1.32 -14.39 22.96
C LEU A 80 1.44 -15.04 24.35
N SER A 81 0.35 -14.95 25.12
CA SER A 81 0.23 -15.67 26.39
C SER A 81 0.22 -17.19 26.16
N GLU A 82 0.56 -17.98 27.19
CA GLU A 82 0.51 -19.45 27.10
C GLU A 82 -0.91 -19.97 26.82
N ALA A 83 -1.94 -19.25 27.26
CA ALA A 83 -3.33 -19.58 26.94
C ALA A 83 -3.63 -19.36 25.45
N ASP A 84 -3.17 -18.23 24.89
CA ASP A 84 -3.37 -17.90 23.48
C ASP A 84 -2.56 -18.80 22.54
N LYS A 85 -1.35 -19.21 22.93
CA LYS A 85 -0.54 -20.17 22.16
C LYS A 85 -1.22 -21.53 21.99
N LYS A 86 -2.02 -21.95 23.00
CA LYS A 86 -2.81 -23.19 22.96
C LYS A 86 -4.13 -23.03 22.21
N ASN A 87 -4.50 -21.81 21.84
CA ASN A 87 -5.70 -21.54 21.07
C ASN A 87 -5.45 -21.86 19.59
N GLU A 88 -6.24 -22.77 19.04
CA GLU A 88 -6.22 -23.16 17.61
C GLU A 88 -6.30 -21.97 16.65
N LYS A 89 -6.93 -20.86 17.08
CA LYS A 89 -7.01 -19.63 16.30
C LYS A 89 -5.66 -18.91 16.11
N TYR A 90 -4.75 -19.04 17.08
CA TYR A 90 -3.51 -18.27 17.14
C TYR A 90 -2.24 -19.12 17.05
N LYS A 91 -2.34 -20.45 17.14
CA LYS A 91 -1.17 -21.35 17.14
C LYS A 91 -0.25 -21.20 15.91
N ASP A 92 -0.84 -20.92 14.75
CA ASP A 92 -0.15 -20.82 13.46
C ASP A 92 -0.19 -19.39 12.89
N ILE A 93 -0.47 -18.40 13.74
CA ILE A 93 -0.60 -17.01 13.30
C ILE A 93 0.76 -16.43 12.92
N GLU A 94 0.78 -15.61 11.87
CA GLU A 94 1.96 -14.84 11.48
C GLU A 94 1.63 -13.35 11.37
N GLU A 95 2.65 -12.55 11.11
CA GLU A 95 2.51 -11.12 10.92
C GLU A 95 2.16 -10.75 9.48
N PHE A 96 1.45 -9.63 9.33
CA PHE A 96 1.36 -8.94 8.05
C PHE A 96 1.42 -7.42 8.23
N ALA A 97 1.97 -6.76 7.22
CA ALA A 97 1.68 -5.37 6.94
C ALA A 97 0.75 -5.34 5.72
N ASP A 98 -0.29 -4.52 5.74
CA ASP A 98 -1.25 -4.41 4.65
C ASP A 98 -0.64 -3.69 3.43
N PHE A 99 0.23 -4.42 2.73
CA PHE A 99 0.99 -3.98 1.58
C PHE A 99 1.23 -5.15 0.63
N ALA A 100 1.03 -4.88 -0.65
CA ALA A 100 1.40 -5.78 -1.73
C ALA A 100 1.89 -4.98 -2.95
N VAL A 101 2.73 -5.62 -3.76
CA VAL A 101 3.14 -5.11 -5.07
C VAL A 101 2.58 -6.02 -6.14
N ILE A 102 1.91 -5.42 -7.12
CA ILE A 102 1.32 -6.11 -8.26
C ILE A 102 2.06 -5.66 -9.52
N GLU A 103 2.36 -6.62 -10.38
CA GLU A 103 2.86 -6.40 -11.73
C GLU A 103 1.75 -6.65 -12.74
N VAL A 104 1.71 -5.81 -13.77
CA VAL A 104 0.77 -5.93 -14.89
C VAL A 104 1.57 -5.95 -16.18
N ASP A 105 1.51 -7.07 -16.89
CA ASP A 105 2.04 -7.23 -18.23
C ASP A 105 0.98 -6.89 -19.25
N PHE A 106 1.11 -5.68 -19.79
CA PHE A 106 0.21 -5.18 -20.79
C PHE A 106 0.17 -6.04 -22.03
N SER A 107 1.19 -6.83 -22.37
CA SER A 107 1.24 -7.69 -23.57
C SER A 107 0.14 -8.76 -23.60
N LYS A 108 -0.39 -9.14 -22.44
CA LYS A 108 -1.43 -10.16 -22.26
C LYS A 108 -2.86 -9.62 -22.44
N PHE A 109 -3.03 -8.31 -22.47
CA PHE A 109 -4.35 -7.65 -22.57
C PHE A 109 -4.58 -7.05 -23.95
N LYS A 110 -5.83 -7.07 -24.42
CA LYS A 110 -6.24 -6.39 -25.64
C LYS A 110 -6.03 -4.88 -25.52
N VAL A 111 -5.68 -4.25 -26.63
CA VAL A 111 -5.66 -2.78 -26.75
C VAL A 111 -7.10 -2.30 -26.95
N PRO A 112 -7.64 -1.39 -26.12
CA PRO A 112 -8.97 -0.83 -26.35
C PRO A 112 -9.04 -0.05 -27.68
N ASP A 113 -10.16 -0.15 -28.39
CA ASP A 113 -10.35 0.39 -29.76
C ASP A 113 -10.05 1.89 -29.88
N GLN A 114 -10.20 2.66 -28.80
CA GLN A 114 -9.90 4.09 -28.77
C GLN A 114 -8.39 4.42 -28.80
N TYR A 115 -7.50 3.44 -28.70
CA TYR A 115 -6.06 3.64 -28.77
C TYR A 115 -5.48 3.03 -30.03
N SER A 116 -4.65 3.80 -30.74
CA SER A 116 -4.01 3.36 -31.99
C SER A 116 -2.98 2.24 -31.78
N SER A 117 -2.40 2.12 -30.58
CA SER A 117 -1.43 1.09 -30.26
C SER A 117 -1.41 0.74 -28.77
N ARG A 118 -0.79 -0.40 -28.43
CA ARG A 118 -0.54 -0.81 -27.04
C ARG A 118 0.31 0.22 -26.29
N ASN A 119 1.27 0.84 -26.97
CA ASN A 119 2.12 1.88 -26.38
C ASN A 119 1.31 3.13 -26.04
N ASP A 120 0.39 3.55 -26.91
CA ASP A 120 -0.47 4.71 -26.63
C ASP A 120 -1.40 4.43 -25.47
N PHE A 121 -1.96 3.22 -25.40
CA PHE A 121 -2.74 2.78 -24.25
C PHE A 121 -1.93 2.84 -22.95
N ILE A 122 -0.72 2.26 -22.92
CA ILE A 122 0.16 2.27 -21.75
C ILE A 122 0.50 3.71 -21.34
N LYS A 123 0.88 4.58 -22.28
CA LYS A 123 1.19 5.98 -22.01
C LYS A 123 0.00 6.71 -21.41
N ALA A 124 -1.20 6.53 -21.96
CA ALA A 124 -2.40 7.17 -21.45
C ALA A 124 -2.69 6.77 -19.99
N ILE A 125 -2.70 5.47 -19.70
CA ILE A 125 -3.10 4.95 -18.39
C ILE A 125 -1.99 5.04 -17.33
N THR A 126 -0.73 5.17 -17.72
CA THR A 126 0.39 5.42 -16.81
C THR A 126 0.80 6.89 -16.77
N ASN A 127 0.10 7.78 -17.48
CA ASN A 127 0.50 9.20 -17.65
C ASN A 127 1.95 9.36 -18.16
N ASP A 128 2.36 8.48 -19.08
CA ASP A 128 3.71 8.39 -19.65
C ASP A 128 4.83 8.35 -18.58
N TYR A 129 4.53 7.75 -17.43
CA TYR A 129 5.40 7.74 -16.26
C TYR A 129 6.81 7.25 -16.57
N TYR A 130 6.97 6.28 -17.49
CA TYR A 130 8.28 5.79 -17.91
C TYR A 130 9.22 6.89 -18.41
N ASN A 131 8.72 7.91 -19.11
CA ASN A 131 9.55 8.99 -19.65
C ASN A 131 9.74 10.16 -18.68
N LYS A 132 8.90 10.28 -17.64
CA LYS A 132 8.91 11.34 -16.63
C LYS A 132 9.82 10.99 -15.46
N LYS A 133 11.13 11.03 -15.69
CA LYS A 133 12.16 10.56 -14.73
C LYS A 133 12.14 11.35 -13.42
N GLU A 134 11.74 12.61 -13.47
CA GLU A 134 11.54 13.51 -12.35
C GLU A 134 10.36 13.11 -11.45
N ASP A 135 9.30 12.54 -12.04
CA ASP A 135 8.11 12.07 -11.34
C ASP A 135 8.28 10.68 -10.75
N HIS A 136 9.35 9.98 -11.15
CA HIS A 136 9.65 8.65 -10.67
C HIS A 136 9.71 8.62 -9.14
N ILE A 137 8.97 7.67 -8.60
CA ILE A 137 8.78 7.44 -7.19
C ILE A 137 10.10 7.22 -6.47
N LYS A 138 10.19 7.82 -5.29
CA LYS A 138 11.25 7.61 -4.32
C LYS A 138 10.60 7.19 -3.02
N PHE A 139 11.32 6.47 -2.18
CA PHE A 139 10.85 6.11 -0.85
C PHE A 139 11.62 6.90 0.18
N LEU A 140 10.95 7.22 1.29
CA LEU A 140 11.59 7.85 2.43
C LEU A 140 12.75 6.99 2.92
N LYS A 141 13.95 7.58 3.03
CA LYS A 141 15.20 6.84 3.35
C LYS A 141 15.21 6.31 4.79
N THR A 142 14.59 7.06 5.70
CA THR A 142 14.44 6.74 7.12
C THR A 142 13.01 7.03 7.54
N SER A 143 12.42 6.16 8.34
CA SER A 143 11.06 6.34 8.80
C SER A 143 10.94 7.53 9.76
N TYR A 144 9.73 8.06 9.93
CA TYR A 144 9.45 9.07 10.95
C TYR A 144 9.61 8.57 12.39
N LEU A 145 9.82 7.27 12.61
CA LEU A 145 10.19 6.74 13.93
C LEU A 145 11.59 7.22 14.34
N LYS A 146 12.52 7.20 13.38
CA LYS A 146 13.91 7.64 13.59
C LYS A 146 14.05 9.16 13.52
N ASN A 147 13.43 9.79 12.52
CA ASN A 147 13.51 11.24 12.29
C ASN A 147 12.16 11.90 12.61
N TYR A 148 11.72 11.81 13.87
CA TYR A 148 10.40 12.28 14.26
C TYR A 148 10.26 13.81 14.15
N GLU A 149 11.34 14.56 14.25
CA GLU A 149 11.34 16.02 14.06
C GLU A 149 10.81 16.45 12.68
N LYS A 150 10.84 15.55 11.69
CA LYS A 150 10.24 15.76 10.36
C LYS A 150 8.73 15.54 10.34
N ALA A 151 8.17 14.79 11.28
CA ALA A 151 6.72 14.60 11.42
C ALA A 151 6.11 15.43 12.55
N ASP A 152 6.95 15.97 13.44
CA ASP A 152 6.50 16.75 14.60
C ASP A 152 5.98 18.12 14.16
N THR A 153 4.67 18.22 14.05
CA THR A 153 4.00 19.42 13.55
C THR A 153 3.74 20.42 14.67
N LYS A 154 3.95 21.70 14.36
CA LYS A 154 3.53 22.83 15.18
C LYS A 154 2.00 22.97 15.20
N LEU A 155 1.40 22.85 16.39
CA LEU A 155 -0.07 22.87 16.55
C LEU A 155 -0.66 24.25 16.69
N ALA A 156 0.13 25.19 17.20
CA ALA A 156 -0.26 26.58 17.38
C ALA A 156 0.91 27.48 16.95
N THR A 157 0.61 28.62 16.33
CA THR A 157 1.61 29.60 15.87
C THR A 157 2.51 30.10 16.98
N THR A 158 2.06 30.05 18.23
CA THR A 158 2.79 30.43 19.44
C THR A 158 3.81 29.40 19.92
N ASP A 159 3.78 28.16 19.41
CA ASP A 159 4.74 27.13 19.77
C ASP A 159 6.07 27.31 19.03
N ASN A 160 6.88 28.25 19.50
CA ASN A 160 8.19 28.56 18.93
C ASN A 160 9.26 27.51 19.26
N SER A 161 8.92 26.45 20.00
CA SER A 161 9.85 25.35 20.32
C SER A 161 10.05 24.38 19.15
N LYS A 162 9.13 24.37 18.18
CA LYS A 162 9.16 23.48 17.01
C LYS A 162 9.65 24.18 15.75
N LYS A 163 10.54 23.53 15.02
CA LYS A 163 11.11 24.03 13.75
C LYS A 163 10.06 23.94 12.62
N GLU A 164 10.10 24.88 11.68
CA GLU A 164 9.18 24.93 10.52
C GLU A 164 9.43 23.85 9.44
N ASN A 165 10.31 22.88 9.69
CA ASN A 165 10.78 21.91 8.68
C ASN A 165 10.05 20.56 8.76
N THR A 166 8.79 20.58 9.17
CA THR A 166 7.90 19.41 9.17
C THR A 166 7.53 19.06 7.73
N ASP A 167 7.57 17.78 7.39
CA ASP A 167 7.06 17.26 6.14
C ASP A 167 5.53 17.42 6.08
N GLN A 168 5.08 17.90 4.93
CA GLN A 168 3.68 17.94 4.58
C GLN A 168 3.32 16.66 3.84
N LEU A 169 2.23 16.04 4.25
CA LEU A 169 1.75 14.78 3.72
C LEU A 169 0.59 15.00 2.76
N PHE A 170 0.69 14.38 1.59
CA PHE A 170 -0.30 14.40 0.54
C PHE A 170 -0.79 12.97 0.30
N ILE A 171 -2.10 12.79 0.33
CA ILE A 171 -2.77 11.52 0.07
C ILE A 171 -3.74 11.75 -1.07
N VAL A 172 -3.69 10.87 -2.06
CA VAL A 172 -4.63 10.86 -3.18
C VAL A 172 -5.18 9.46 -3.33
N GLY A 173 -6.51 9.35 -3.39
CA GLY A 173 -7.21 8.09 -3.53
C GLY A 173 -8.50 8.24 -4.32
N TYR A 174 -9.07 7.10 -4.73
CA TYR A 174 -10.35 7.03 -5.44
C TYR A 174 -11.35 6.15 -4.67
N PRO A 175 -11.71 6.50 -3.42
CA PRO A 175 -12.70 5.73 -2.67
C PRO A 175 -14.10 5.81 -3.28
N GLN A 176 -14.99 4.98 -2.78
CA GLN A 176 -16.43 5.12 -3.02
C GLN A 176 -16.87 6.54 -2.67
N ALA A 177 -17.69 7.14 -3.53
CA ALA A 177 -18.23 8.50 -3.42
C ALA A 177 -19.20 8.71 -2.23
N THR A 178 -19.36 7.69 -1.39
CA THR A 178 -20.28 7.72 -0.27
C THR A 178 -19.79 8.76 0.75
N GLY A 179 -20.68 9.65 1.18
CA GLY A 179 -20.32 10.69 2.15
C GLY A 179 -19.39 11.77 1.60
N ASP A 180 -19.29 11.91 0.27
CA ASP A 180 -18.57 13.01 -0.36
C ASP A 180 -19.12 14.36 0.07
N PHE A 181 -18.25 15.22 0.60
CA PHE A 181 -18.61 16.55 1.06
C PHE A 181 -18.92 17.53 -0.09
N PHE A 182 -18.58 17.17 -1.33
CA PHE A 182 -18.71 18.04 -2.50
C PHE A 182 -19.91 17.73 -3.39
N LEU A 183 -20.59 16.59 -3.17
CA LEU A 183 -21.82 16.23 -3.88
C LEU A 183 -23.00 16.96 -3.24
N ASP A 184 -23.58 17.91 -3.98
CA ASP A 184 -24.81 18.57 -3.58
C ASP A 184 -26.01 17.65 -3.84
N LYS A 185 -26.81 17.40 -2.81
CA LYS A 185 -27.94 16.45 -2.88
C LYS A 185 -29.01 16.82 -3.92
N TYR A 186 -29.07 18.08 -4.34
CA TYR A 186 -30.03 18.56 -5.34
C TYR A 186 -29.38 18.71 -6.71
N GLN A 187 -28.25 19.42 -6.80
CA GLN A 187 -27.57 19.68 -8.08
C GLN A 187 -26.93 18.42 -8.65
N ASP A 188 -26.37 17.57 -7.79
CA ASP A 188 -25.68 16.33 -8.17
C ASP A 188 -26.53 15.10 -7.79
N SER A 189 -27.86 15.23 -7.83
CA SER A 189 -28.79 14.21 -7.34
C SER A 189 -28.55 12.81 -7.93
N TYR A 190 -28.14 12.71 -9.19
CA TYR A 190 -27.78 11.42 -9.79
C TYR A 190 -26.56 10.80 -9.09
N ASP A 191 -25.44 11.53 -9.02
CA ASP A 191 -24.20 11.05 -8.39
C ASP A 191 -24.41 10.77 -6.90
N TYR A 192 -25.14 11.65 -6.21
CA TYR A 192 -25.49 11.50 -4.80
C TYR A 192 -26.26 10.20 -4.55
N ASN A 193 -27.27 9.90 -5.37
CA ASN A 193 -28.10 8.68 -5.26
C ASN A 193 -27.33 7.41 -5.66
N HIS A 194 -26.29 7.51 -6.48
CA HIS A 194 -25.44 6.40 -6.93
C HIS A 194 -24.06 6.37 -6.26
N SER A 195 -23.87 7.13 -5.17
CA SER A 195 -22.58 7.31 -4.50
C SER A 195 -21.97 6.03 -3.90
N LYS A 196 -22.76 4.96 -3.77
CA LYS A 196 -22.29 3.63 -3.33
C LYS A 196 -21.57 2.85 -4.43
N ILE A 197 -21.86 3.15 -5.69
CA ILE A 197 -21.24 2.51 -6.86
C ILE A 197 -20.27 3.43 -7.60
N GLY A 198 -20.40 4.75 -7.38
CA GLY A 198 -19.47 5.78 -7.84
C GLY A 198 -18.18 5.83 -7.03
N TYR A 199 -17.11 6.31 -7.65
CA TYR A 199 -15.81 6.58 -7.02
C TYR A 199 -15.44 8.03 -7.26
N SER A 200 -14.80 8.67 -6.28
CA SER A 200 -14.46 10.09 -6.33
C SER A 200 -13.01 10.30 -6.00
N LEU A 201 -12.39 11.32 -6.60
CA LEU A 201 -11.06 11.76 -6.19
C LEU A 201 -11.13 12.32 -4.76
N TRP A 202 -10.35 11.73 -3.85
CA TRP A 202 -10.20 12.22 -2.48
C TRP A 202 -8.77 12.63 -2.24
N MET A 203 -8.62 13.75 -1.54
CA MET A 203 -7.34 14.23 -1.01
C MET A 203 -7.47 14.43 0.50
N ASN A 204 -6.36 14.36 1.24
CA ASN A 204 -6.32 14.67 2.67
C ASN A 204 -6.35 16.19 2.96
N SER A 205 -7.13 16.92 2.16
CA SER A 205 -7.32 18.36 2.26
C SER A 205 -8.58 18.70 3.07
N GLU A 206 -8.76 19.96 3.43
CA GLU A 206 -9.93 20.38 4.19
C GLU A 206 -11.18 20.43 3.30
N SER A 207 -12.29 19.88 3.80
CA SER A 207 -13.56 19.90 3.06
C SER A 207 -14.13 21.32 2.90
N SER A 208 -13.69 22.26 3.74
CA SER A 208 -14.02 23.69 3.64
C SER A 208 -13.57 24.30 2.31
N PHE A 209 -12.58 23.73 1.63
CA PHE A 209 -12.08 24.24 0.36
C PHE A 209 -13.01 23.95 -0.83
N TYR A 210 -13.91 22.97 -0.74
CA TYR A 210 -14.84 22.68 -1.82
C TYR A 210 -15.76 23.89 -2.09
N ASN A 211 -15.83 24.30 -3.36
CA ASN A 211 -16.56 25.47 -3.87
C ASN A 211 -16.17 26.84 -3.27
N ASN A 212 -15.18 26.88 -2.37
CA ASN A 212 -14.77 28.09 -1.65
C ASN A 212 -13.34 28.56 -1.98
N LEU A 213 -12.71 27.96 -3.00
CA LEU A 213 -11.40 28.39 -3.49
C LEU A 213 -11.48 29.30 -4.72
N ALA A 214 -12.67 29.59 -5.25
CA ALA A 214 -12.81 30.48 -6.40
C ALA A 214 -12.28 31.88 -6.03
N SER A 215 -11.32 32.37 -6.81
CA SER A 215 -10.83 33.74 -6.73
C SER A 215 -11.91 34.64 -7.32
N ASP A 216 -12.44 35.60 -6.55
CA ASP A 216 -13.11 36.76 -7.13
C ASP A 216 -12.05 37.83 -7.46
N GLU A 217 -12.34 38.72 -8.41
CA GLU A 217 -11.42 39.81 -8.80
C GLU A 217 -11.08 40.75 -7.60
N ASN A 218 -11.84 40.64 -6.51
CA ASN A 218 -11.72 41.47 -5.31
C ASN A 218 -10.88 40.83 -4.18
N ASN A 219 -10.50 39.55 -4.29
CA ASN A 219 -9.73 38.86 -3.23
C ASN A 219 -8.78 37.78 -3.78
N PRO A 220 -7.78 38.18 -4.60
CA PRO A 220 -6.85 37.25 -5.25
C PRO A 220 -5.92 36.48 -4.29
N GLU A 221 -5.76 36.93 -3.04
CA GLU A 221 -4.83 36.36 -2.04
C GLU A 221 -5.52 36.09 -0.68
N SER A 222 -6.64 35.37 -0.68
CA SER A 222 -7.20 34.95 0.61
C SER A 222 -6.28 33.92 1.30
N LYS A 223 -6.14 34.01 2.63
CA LYS A 223 -5.44 33.01 3.47
C LYS A 223 -5.93 31.57 3.25
N SER A 224 -7.13 31.40 2.71
CA SER A 224 -7.70 30.12 2.27
C SER A 224 -6.88 29.49 1.14
N GLN A 225 -6.38 30.31 0.20
CA GLN A 225 -5.63 29.87 -0.97
C GLN A 225 -4.21 29.41 -0.60
N ASP A 226 -3.55 30.11 0.32
CA ASP A 226 -2.25 29.67 0.86
C ASP A 226 -2.33 28.35 1.63
N ASN A 227 -3.44 28.14 2.35
CA ASN A 227 -3.65 26.90 3.08
C ASN A 227 -4.03 25.74 2.16
N ALA A 228 -4.75 26.00 1.07
CA ALA A 228 -5.11 25.00 0.07
C ALA A 228 -3.89 24.41 -0.66
N ASN A 229 -2.78 25.17 -0.73
CA ASN A 229 -1.53 24.73 -1.34
C ASN A 229 -0.63 23.92 -0.39
N LYS A 230 -1.03 23.71 0.87
CA LYS A 230 -0.26 22.96 1.87
C LYS A 230 -0.80 21.55 2.02
N GLY A 231 0.09 20.58 2.20
CA GLY A 231 -0.28 19.23 2.62
C GLY A 231 -0.69 19.19 4.09
N ASN A 232 -1.19 18.04 4.51
CA ASN A 232 -1.60 17.80 5.90
C ASN A 232 -0.46 17.16 6.70
N TYR A 233 -0.75 16.71 7.92
CA TYR A 233 0.24 16.14 8.82
C TYR A 233 -0.22 14.80 9.40
N LEU A 234 0.55 14.24 10.31
CA LEU A 234 0.08 13.12 11.11
C LEU A 234 -0.96 13.62 12.14
N SER A 235 -1.95 12.78 12.38
CA SER A 235 -3.03 12.99 13.33
C SER A 235 -2.54 12.79 14.75
N LEU A 236 -2.99 13.64 15.66
CA LEU A 236 -2.68 13.51 17.08
C LEU A 236 -3.63 12.56 17.82
N ASN A 237 -4.48 11.84 17.09
CA ASN A 237 -5.48 10.96 17.66
C ASN A 237 -4.87 10.01 18.70
N ILE A 238 -5.40 10.08 19.92
CA ILE A 238 -4.87 9.33 21.07
C ILE A 238 -5.25 7.84 21.02
N GLY A 239 -6.31 7.47 20.30
CA GLY A 239 -6.86 6.12 20.29
C GLY A 239 -5.97 5.07 19.62
N TYR A 240 -5.04 5.51 18.77
CA TYR A 240 -4.06 4.64 18.10
C TYR A 240 -2.63 4.83 18.63
N ARG A 241 -2.43 5.60 19.70
CA ARG A 241 -1.10 5.97 20.16
C ARG A 241 -0.45 4.80 20.92
N SER A 242 0.77 4.43 20.52
CA SER A 242 1.67 3.54 21.29
C SER A 242 2.99 4.18 21.67
N PHE A 243 3.42 5.24 20.98
CA PHE A 243 4.57 6.05 21.37
C PHE A 243 4.11 7.28 22.16
N ALA A 244 4.62 7.44 23.38
CA ALA A 244 4.23 8.55 24.25
C ALA A 244 4.64 9.92 23.69
N ASP A 245 5.82 9.97 23.07
CA ASP A 245 6.51 11.17 22.60
C ASP A 245 6.43 11.38 21.08
N LYS A 246 5.82 10.44 20.33
CA LYS A 246 5.72 10.47 18.86
C LYS A 246 4.28 10.35 18.39
N PRO A 247 3.40 11.33 18.69
CA PRO A 247 2.03 11.29 18.24
C PRO A 247 1.94 11.19 16.71
N GLY A 248 0.96 10.44 16.22
CA GLY A 248 0.80 10.17 14.79
C GLY A 248 1.52 8.89 14.32
N LEU A 249 2.33 8.27 15.16
CA LEU A 249 2.93 6.97 14.92
C LEU A 249 2.29 5.93 15.82
N ALA A 250 2.22 4.70 15.31
CA ALA A 250 1.70 3.56 16.05
C ALA A 250 2.46 2.29 15.69
N ASP A 251 2.71 1.44 16.68
CA ASP A 251 3.02 0.04 16.47
C ASP A 251 1.72 -0.72 16.17
N GLY A 252 1.66 -1.30 14.98
CA GLY A 252 0.50 -2.01 14.48
C GLY A 252 0.14 -3.26 15.28
N PHE A 253 1.14 -3.95 15.84
CA PHE A 253 0.89 -5.16 16.63
C PHE A 253 0.30 -4.84 17.99
N ILE A 254 0.75 -3.75 18.60
CA ILE A 254 0.24 -3.32 19.91
C ILE A 254 -1.14 -2.68 19.77
N THR A 255 -1.30 -1.78 18.79
CA THR A 255 -2.47 -0.88 18.74
C THR A 255 -3.60 -1.40 17.85
N VAL A 256 -3.26 -2.08 16.74
CA VAL A 256 -4.25 -2.52 15.74
C VAL A 256 -3.87 -3.91 15.19
N PRO A 257 -3.72 -4.94 16.05
CA PRO A 257 -3.32 -6.27 15.61
C PRO A 257 -4.36 -6.94 14.71
N LYS A 258 -5.59 -6.43 14.68
CA LYS A 258 -6.68 -6.96 13.85
C LYS A 258 -7.53 -5.81 13.31
N VAL A 259 -7.85 -5.88 12.02
CA VAL A 259 -8.82 -4.98 11.36
C VAL A 259 -10.09 -5.78 11.05
N GLY A 260 -11.23 -5.31 11.54
CA GLY A 260 -12.52 -6.00 11.36
C GLY A 260 -12.81 -7.09 12.40
N LYS A 261 -13.83 -7.91 12.13
CA LYS A 261 -14.33 -8.93 13.07
C LYS A 261 -13.41 -10.15 13.15
N GLU A 262 -12.99 -10.64 11.99
CA GLU A 262 -12.16 -11.83 11.83
C GLU A 262 -10.68 -11.49 11.70
N LEU A 263 -9.83 -12.50 11.90
CA LEU A 263 -8.41 -12.37 11.57
C LEU A 263 -8.24 -12.31 10.05
N SER A 264 -7.26 -11.54 9.62
CA SER A 264 -6.81 -11.56 8.23
C SER A 264 -6.37 -12.96 7.86
N LYS A 265 -6.82 -13.46 6.72
CA LYS A 265 -6.40 -14.76 6.15
C LYS A 265 -5.87 -14.51 4.76
N SER A 266 -4.78 -15.16 4.40
CA SER A 266 -4.38 -15.17 3.00
C SER A 266 -5.36 -16.02 2.21
N THR A 267 -5.76 -15.53 1.05
CA THR A 267 -6.38 -16.36 0.00
C THR A 267 -5.27 -17.14 -0.74
N ILE A 268 -5.67 -18.13 -1.56
CA ILE A 268 -4.83 -19.13 -2.25
C ILE A 268 -3.83 -18.53 -3.28
N MET A 269 -3.59 -17.23 -3.27
CA MET A 269 -2.65 -16.63 -4.22
C MET A 269 -1.21 -16.90 -3.77
N ALA A 270 -0.51 -17.66 -4.62
CA ALA A 270 0.92 -17.90 -4.54
C ALA A 270 1.70 -16.58 -4.53
N ASP A 271 2.39 -16.29 -3.43
CA ASP A 271 3.46 -15.29 -3.43
C ASP A 271 4.78 -16.02 -3.77
N PRO A 272 5.57 -15.55 -4.75
CA PRO A 272 6.80 -16.19 -5.19
C PRO A 272 7.84 -16.43 -4.10
N VAL A 273 7.77 -15.74 -2.96
CA VAL A 273 8.70 -15.90 -1.84
C VAL A 273 8.28 -17.04 -0.88
N HIS A 274 7.05 -17.54 -0.96
CA HIS A 274 6.49 -18.56 -0.07
C HIS A 274 6.43 -19.96 -0.71
N LYS A 275 7.44 -20.31 -1.50
CA LYS A 275 7.61 -21.66 -2.04
C LYS A 275 8.12 -22.60 -0.95
N LYS A 276 7.60 -23.82 -0.91
CA LYS A 276 8.21 -24.91 -0.12
C LYS A 276 8.55 -26.07 -1.04
N GLN A 277 9.62 -26.77 -0.69
CA GLN A 277 9.87 -28.09 -1.23
C GLN A 277 8.76 -29.03 -0.75
N VAL A 278 7.94 -29.51 -1.68
CA VAL A 278 6.82 -30.40 -1.37
C VAL A 278 7.22 -31.84 -1.66
N LYS A 279 7.18 -32.67 -0.62
CA LYS A 279 7.30 -34.12 -0.75
C LYS A 279 5.93 -34.74 -0.50
N LYS A 280 5.46 -35.60 -1.41
CA LYS A 280 4.16 -36.27 -1.29
C LYS A 280 4.35 -37.77 -1.25
N GLU A 281 3.75 -38.41 -0.26
CA GLU A 281 3.61 -39.87 -0.22
C GLU A 281 2.57 -40.29 -1.26
N VAL A 282 2.97 -41.14 -2.20
CA VAL A 282 2.09 -41.74 -3.20
C VAL A 282 2.22 -43.25 -3.14
N ILE A 283 1.14 -43.96 -3.50
CA ILE A 283 1.17 -45.41 -3.63
C ILE A 283 1.45 -45.74 -5.08
N GLU A 284 2.60 -46.35 -5.36
CA GLU A 284 2.92 -46.94 -6.66
C GLU A 284 3.12 -48.43 -6.50
N ASN A 285 2.42 -49.23 -7.33
CA ASN A 285 2.48 -50.69 -7.30
C ASN A 285 2.22 -51.29 -5.90
N GLY A 286 1.31 -50.69 -5.13
CA GLY A 286 0.96 -51.14 -3.78
C GLY A 286 1.96 -50.78 -2.69
N GLN A 287 3.04 -50.03 -3.01
CA GLN A 287 4.03 -49.57 -2.05
C GLN A 287 3.96 -48.05 -1.87
N LYS A 288 4.09 -47.60 -0.62
CA LYS A 288 4.20 -46.18 -0.28
C LYS A 288 5.60 -45.67 -0.64
N ILE A 289 5.67 -44.69 -1.51
CA ILE A 289 6.90 -44.01 -1.89
C ILE A 289 6.74 -42.49 -1.68
N VAL A 290 7.81 -41.81 -1.28
CA VAL A 290 7.82 -40.36 -1.13
C VAL A 290 8.38 -39.76 -2.41
N LYS A 291 7.56 -39.04 -3.18
CA LYS A 291 7.99 -38.30 -4.36
C LYS A 291 8.31 -36.86 -4.00
N ASP A 292 9.45 -36.38 -4.49
CA ASP A 292 9.76 -34.96 -4.51
C ASP A 292 8.98 -34.31 -5.66
N LEU A 293 8.10 -33.37 -5.32
CA LEU A 293 7.28 -32.63 -6.28
C LEU A 293 7.91 -31.27 -6.64
N GLY A 294 9.12 -31.00 -6.15
CA GLY A 294 9.83 -29.74 -6.32
C GLY A 294 9.33 -28.63 -5.41
N GLU A 295 9.74 -27.41 -5.72
CA GLU A 295 9.25 -26.20 -5.06
C GLU A 295 7.86 -25.86 -5.60
N LEU A 296 6.85 -25.96 -4.74
CA LEU A 296 5.48 -25.59 -5.08
C LEU A 296 5.04 -24.41 -4.24
N ASP A 297 4.15 -23.62 -4.82
CA ASP A 297 3.40 -22.61 -4.10
C ASP A 297 2.51 -23.31 -3.08
N VAL A 298 2.66 -22.95 -1.81
CA VAL A 298 1.92 -23.60 -0.73
C VAL A 298 0.61 -22.87 -0.52
N LEU A 299 -0.48 -23.63 -0.47
CA LEU A 299 -1.78 -23.13 -0.05
C LEU A 299 -1.65 -22.51 1.35
N ASN A 300 -1.70 -21.19 1.41
CA ASN A 300 -1.44 -20.46 2.63
C ASN A 300 -2.76 -20.21 3.38
N GLN A 301 -3.06 -21.08 4.35
CA GLN A 301 -4.23 -20.95 5.23
C GLN A 301 -3.92 -20.21 6.54
N LYS A 302 -2.73 -19.61 6.66
CA LYS A 302 -2.34 -18.91 7.88
C LYS A 302 -3.26 -17.72 8.15
N ALA A 303 -3.53 -17.51 9.43
CA ALA A 303 -4.12 -16.28 9.91
C ALA A 303 -3.01 -15.26 10.17
N TYR A 304 -3.38 -13.98 10.16
CA TYR A 304 -2.42 -12.89 10.26
C TYR A 304 -2.84 -11.80 11.25
N LEU A 305 -1.85 -11.23 11.95
CA LEU A 305 -1.99 -10.02 12.77
C LEU A 305 -1.24 -8.84 12.16
N GLY A 306 -1.86 -7.66 12.25
CA GLY A 306 -1.25 -6.41 11.86
C GLY A 306 0.04 -6.19 12.62
N TYR A 307 1.08 -5.78 11.90
CA TYR A 307 2.43 -5.69 12.44
C TYR A 307 3.22 -4.58 11.75
N GLY A 308 4.25 -4.10 12.45
CA GLY A 308 5.14 -3.05 11.95
C GLY A 308 4.70 -1.64 12.35
N LEU A 309 5.36 -0.65 11.76
CA LEU A 309 5.12 0.77 12.03
C LEU A 309 3.97 1.29 11.17
N TYR A 310 3.01 1.96 11.81
CA TYR A 310 1.90 2.64 11.17
C TYR A 310 1.99 4.16 11.36
N TYR A 311 1.55 4.87 10.33
CA TYR A 311 1.29 6.31 10.36
C TYR A 311 -0.20 6.57 10.43
N ILE A 312 -0.58 7.58 11.21
CA ILE A 312 -1.96 7.98 11.41
C ILE A 312 -2.17 9.28 10.64
N PRO A 313 -2.61 9.27 9.36
CA PRO A 313 -2.77 10.49 8.58
C PRO A 313 -3.96 11.33 9.05
N ARG A 314 -3.78 12.65 9.08
CA ARG A 314 -4.85 13.61 9.40
C ARG A 314 -5.76 13.87 8.19
N HIS A 315 -7.04 14.10 8.46
CA HIS A 315 -8.09 14.47 7.49
C HIS A 315 -8.23 13.51 6.29
N PHE A 316 -7.99 12.22 6.51
CA PHE A 316 -8.22 11.20 5.49
C PHE A 316 -8.91 9.97 6.11
N ALA A 317 -10.23 9.95 6.00
CA ALA A 317 -11.08 8.87 6.48
C ALA A 317 -12.23 8.57 5.48
N PRO A 318 -11.91 8.19 4.24
CA PRO A 318 -12.90 7.86 3.22
C PRO A 318 -13.71 6.59 3.53
N HIS A 319 -14.70 6.30 2.70
CA HIS A 319 -15.37 4.99 2.66
C HIS A 319 -14.49 3.93 1.97
N GLY A 320 -15.07 2.75 1.69
CA GLY A 320 -14.36 1.65 1.05
C GLY A 320 -13.73 2.04 -0.29
N GLY A 321 -12.68 1.32 -0.69
CA GLY A 321 -11.96 1.55 -1.95
C GLY A 321 -10.76 2.51 -1.85
N ALA A 322 -10.45 3.07 -0.68
CA ALA A 322 -9.26 3.90 -0.47
C ALA A 322 -7.96 3.11 -0.24
N SER A 323 -8.04 1.80 0.01
CA SER A 323 -6.86 0.97 0.29
C SER A 323 -5.89 1.03 -0.90
N GLY A 324 -4.60 1.20 -0.61
CA GLY A 324 -3.58 1.41 -1.63
C GLY A 324 -3.33 2.88 -2.01
N SER A 325 -4.08 3.83 -1.44
CA SER A 325 -3.79 5.27 -1.65
C SER A 325 -2.38 5.60 -1.18
N SER A 326 -1.60 6.25 -2.06
CA SER A 326 -0.22 6.63 -1.75
C SER A 326 -0.20 7.79 -0.77
N ILE A 327 0.67 7.71 0.24
CA ILE A 327 1.01 8.84 1.09
C ILE A 327 2.40 9.32 0.70
N ARG A 328 2.50 10.60 0.34
CA ARG A 328 3.74 11.23 -0.13
C ARG A 328 4.06 12.47 0.69
N ASN A 329 5.34 12.81 0.79
CA ASN A 329 5.74 14.14 1.26
C ASN A 329 5.87 15.14 0.10
N GLN A 330 6.16 16.41 0.42
CA GLN A 330 6.40 17.48 -0.55
C GLN A 330 7.56 17.24 -1.52
N ASN A 331 8.45 16.28 -1.23
CA ASN A 331 9.57 15.89 -2.09
C ASN A 331 9.22 14.72 -3.03
N ASN A 332 7.93 14.36 -3.13
CA ASN A 332 7.43 13.21 -3.88
C ASN A 332 8.01 11.86 -3.38
N GLU A 333 8.37 11.78 -2.10
CA GLU A 333 8.80 10.53 -1.47
C GLU A 333 7.58 9.81 -0.88
N LEU A 334 7.40 8.54 -1.24
CA LEU A 334 6.47 7.65 -0.57
C LEU A 334 6.89 7.42 0.88
N VAL A 335 5.98 7.72 1.79
CA VAL A 335 6.18 7.50 3.23
C VAL A 335 5.42 6.26 3.70
N GLY A 336 4.28 5.97 3.10
CA GLY A 336 3.45 4.81 3.45
C GLY A 336 2.30 4.59 2.47
N VAL A 337 1.52 3.55 2.75
CA VAL A 337 0.33 3.18 1.98
C VAL A 337 -0.88 3.08 2.90
N TYR A 338 -1.97 3.74 2.52
CA TYR A 338 -3.19 3.79 3.31
C TYR A 338 -3.97 2.46 3.24
N PHE A 339 -4.51 1.98 4.36
CA PHE A 339 -5.25 0.70 4.38
C PHE A 339 -6.49 0.68 5.28
N VAL A 340 -6.56 1.47 6.37
CA VAL A 340 -7.73 1.53 7.26
C VAL A 340 -8.30 2.93 7.34
N SER A 341 -9.63 3.03 7.32
CA SER A 341 -10.37 4.24 7.63
C SER A 341 -11.14 4.12 8.95
N ASN A 342 -11.09 5.16 9.77
CA ASN A 342 -11.91 5.32 10.96
C ASN A 342 -12.66 6.66 10.89
N GLN A 343 -13.89 6.59 10.38
CA GLN A 343 -14.75 7.75 10.14
C GLN A 343 -15.20 8.47 11.42
N THR A 344 -15.23 7.76 12.56
CA THR A 344 -15.54 8.34 13.87
C THR A 344 -14.37 9.19 14.36
N ALA A 345 -13.15 8.66 14.23
CA ALA A 345 -11.91 9.35 14.62
C ALA A 345 -11.42 10.38 13.58
N LYS A 346 -12.10 10.49 12.42
CA LYS A 346 -11.73 11.36 11.29
C LYS A 346 -10.28 11.18 10.83
N THR A 347 -9.82 9.94 10.90
CA THR A 347 -8.43 9.55 10.60
C THR A 347 -8.41 8.15 9.99
N GLY A 348 -7.26 7.71 9.53
CA GLY A 348 -7.04 6.31 9.18
C GLY A 348 -5.69 5.80 9.62
N LEU A 349 -5.25 4.70 9.04
CA LEU A 349 -3.94 4.10 9.25
C LEU A 349 -3.27 3.82 7.91
N ALA A 350 -1.97 3.98 7.91
CA ALA A 350 -1.11 3.68 6.79
C ALA A 350 0.07 2.85 7.24
N VAL A 351 0.43 1.84 6.45
CA VAL A 351 1.64 1.05 6.66
C VAL A 351 2.84 1.90 6.27
N ALA A 352 3.79 2.06 7.19
CA ALA A 352 5.11 2.59 6.85
C ALA A 352 5.92 1.51 6.12
N PHE A 353 6.58 1.88 5.03
CA PHE A 353 7.41 0.95 4.27
C PHE A 353 8.65 0.48 5.04
N ARG A 354 9.07 1.24 6.06
CA ARG A 354 10.30 1.02 6.80
C ARG A 354 10.11 1.29 8.29
N SER A 355 10.81 0.53 9.11
CA SER A 355 11.00 0.75 10.55
C SER A 355 12.47 0.54 10.90
N GLU A 356 13.03 1.43 11.70
CA GLU A 356 14.38 1.26 12.27
C GLU A 356 14.41 0.37 13.50
N GLY A 357 13.23 -0.05 13.98
CA GLY A 357 13.03 -0.79 15.21
C GLY A 357 12.89 0.11 16.43
N PHE A 358 12.22 -0.40 17.47
CA PHE A 358 12.06 0.31 18.73
C PHE A 358 12.13 -0.65 19.92
N ASP A 359 13.04 -0.36 20.84
CA ASP A 359 13.18 -1.10 22.09
C ASP A 359 12.25 -0.52 23.16
N TYR A 360 11.25 -1.30 23.55
CA TYR A 360 10.27 -0.93 24.57
C TYR A 360 10.78 -1.10 26.00
N LYS A 361 12.06 -1.44 26.20
CA LYS A 361 12.68 -1.61 27.53
C LYS A 361 11.92 -2.59 28.42
N GLY A 362 11.36 -3.63 27.82
CA GLY A 362 10.61 -4.67 28.51
C GLY A 362 9.13 -4.36 28.79
N LEU A 363 8.61 -3.19 28.39
CA LEU A 363 7.21 -2.81 28.64
C LEU A 363 6.20 -3.83 28.09
N TYR A 364 6.53 -4.47 26.96
CA TYR A 364 5.72 -5.51 26.33
C TYR A 364 6.39 -6.89 26.42
N GLY A 365 7.08 -7.15 27.54
CA GLY A 365 7.87 -8.37 27.73
C GLY A 365 9.05 -8.41 26.76
N LYS A 366 9.20 -9.50 26.01
CA LYS A 366 10.28 -9.65 25.02
C LYS A 366 9.98 -8.99 23.66
N TYR A 367 8.79 -8.42 23.48
CA TYR A 367 8.41 -7.80 22.22
C TYR A 367 9.06 -6.43 22.05
N ASN A 368 9.61 -6.21 20.86
CA ASN A 368 10.11 -4.93 20.37
C ASN A 368 9.57 -4.70 18.95
N LEU A 369 9.35 -3.44 18.58
CA LEU A 369 9.02 -3.13 17.18
C LEU A 369 10.25 -3.51 16.34
N PRO A 370 10.11 -4.36 15.33
CA PRO A 370 11.24 -4.82 14.54
C PRO A 370 11.82 -3.77 13.58
N GLN A 371 13.05 -4.02 13.15
CA GLN A 371 13.68 -3.33 12.03
C GLN A 371 13.35 -4.05 10.71
N TYR A 372 12.79 -3.33 9.73
CA TYR A 372 12.44 -3.86 8.42
C TYR A 372 12.34 -2.76 7.34
N ASP A 373 12.47 -3.16 6.08
CA ASP A 373 12.15 -2.34 4.91
C ASP A 373 11.43 -3.19 3.85
N LEU A 374 10.14 -2.94 3.62
CA LEU A 374 9.29 -3.74 2.73
C LEU A 374 9.71 -3.65 1.26
N ILE A 375 10.47 -2.61 0.88
CA ILE A 375 10.89 -2.36 -0.50
C ILE A 375 12.29 -2.92 -0.73
N TYR A 376 13.26 -2.45 0.04
CA TYR A 376 14.68 -2.73 -0.16
C TYR A 376 15.18 -3.91 0.68
N GLY A 377 14.49 -4.26 1.77
CA GLY A 377 14.92 -5.29 2.72
C GLY A 377 16.10 -4.88 3.58
N GLY A 378 16.78 -5.88 4.15
CA GLY A 378 18.01 -5.69 4.93
C GLY A 378 17.79 -5.34 6.41
N GLY A 379 16.55 -5.37 6.89
CA GLY A 379 16.26 -5.26 8.31
C GLY A 379 16.79 -6.47 9.08
N LYS A 380 17.27 -6.25 10.31
CA LYS A 380 17.86 -7.30 11.15
C LYS A 380 16.90 -8.46 11.42
N GLU A 381 15.64 -8.18 11.68
CA GLU A 381 14.61 -9.19 11.95
C GLU A 381 13.80 -9.58 10.70
N GLN A 382 14.24 -9.20 9.50
CA GLN A 382 13.47 -9.35 8.26
C GLN A 382 14.02 -10.51 7.40
N LYS A 383 13.12 -11.32 6.84
CA LYS A 383 13.48 -12.40 5.89
C LYS A 383 13.02 -12.16 4.44
N THR A 384 11.94 -11.41 4.21
CA THR A 384 11.44 -11.14 2.84
C THR A 384 11.15 -9.66 2.59
N SER A 385 11.26 -9.24 1.33
CA SER A 385 11.02 -7.87 0.83
C SER A 385 10.69 -7.90 -0.66
N PHE A 386 10.19 -6.80 -1.21
CA PHE A 386 9.96 -6.65 -2.65
C PHE A 386 11.24 -6.89 -3.48
N ARG A 387 12.39 -6.36 -3.05
CA ARG A 387 13.68 -6.61 -3.70
C ARG A 387 14.00 -8.10 -3.80
N GLN A 388 13.88 -8.83 -2.69
CA GLN A 388 14.16 -10.27 -2.66
C GLN A 388 13.16 -11.05 -3.52
N ALA A 389 11.91 -10.60 -3.58
CA ALA A 389 10.92 -11.19 -4.47
C ALA A 389 11.32 -11.00 -5.95
N LEU A 390 11.75 -9.80 -6.35
CA LEU A 390 12.27 -9.59 -7.70
C LEU A 390 13.48 -10.46 -8.01
N GLU A 391 14.41 -10.61 -7.06
CA GLU A 391 15.59 -11.47 -7.20
C GLU A 391 15.21 -12.94 -7.43
N THR A 392 14.23 -13.46 -6.67
CA THR A 392 13.70 -14.82 -6.85
C THR A 392 13.05 -15.03 -8.22
N ILE A 393 12.38 -14.01 -8.75
CA ILE A 393 11.61 -14.12 -9.99
C ILE A 393 12.49 -13.92 -11.22
N TYR A 394 13.32 -12.88 -11.21
CA TYR A 394 14.03 -12.37 -12.38
C TYR A 394 15.55 -12.56 -12.31
N GLY A 395 16.06 -13.03 -11.16
CA GLY A 395 17.49 -13.19 -10.91
C GLY A 395 18.16 -11.91 -10.39
N SER A 396 19.35 -12.10 -9.83
CA SER A 396 20.13 -11.08 -9.10
C SER A 396 20.48 -9.82 -9.93
N GLU A 397 20.67 -9.98 -11.24
CA GLU A 397 21.08 -8.90 -12.15
C GLU A 397 19.89 -8.08 -12.70
N PHE A 398 18.65 -8.43 -12.34
CA PHE A 398 17.46 -7.73 -12.82
C PHE A 398 17.46 -6.27 -12.38
N LYS A 399 17.26 -5.35 -13.33
CA LYS A 399 17.32 -3.90 -13.10
C LYS A 399 15.95 -3.27 -13.16
N THR A 400 15.73 -2.30 -12.27
CA THR A 400 14.54 -1.44 -12.29
C THR A 400 14.94 0.00 -12.05
N ASN A 401 13.98 0.93 -12.09
CA ASN A 401 14.24 2.32 -11.70
C ASN A 401 14.72 2.44 -10.24
N LEU A 402 14.29 1.54 -9.35
CA LEU A 402 14.70 1.51 -7.94
C LEU A 402 16.04 0.77 -7.75
N PHE A 403 16.31 -0.25 -8.58
CA PHE A 403 17.50 -1.11 -8.51
C PHE A 403 18.34 -0.98 -9.78
N LYS A 404 18.99 0.17 -9.98
CA LYS A 404 19.75 0.48 -11.22
C LYS A 404 20.96 -0.44 -11.43
N ASN A 405 21.54 -0.94 -10.35
CA ASN A 405 22.70 -1.84 -10.35
C ASN A 405 22.32 -3.33 -10.24
N GLY A 406 21.03 -3.66 -10.33
CA GLY A 406 20.54 -5.02 -10.08
C GLY A 406 19.90 -5.15 -8.70
N VAL A 407 18.93 -6.07 -8.57
CA VAL A 407 18.18 -6.32 -7.33
C VAL A 407 19.02 -6.99 -6.24
N LYS A 408 20.20 -7.51 -6.55
CA LYS A 408 21.14 -8.02 -5.54
C LYS A 408 21.65 -6.93 -4.59
N GLU A 409 21.81 -5.70 -5.08
CA GLU A 409 22.37 -4.59 -4.31
C GLU A 409 21.26 -3.74 -3.68
N ILE A 410 21.34 -3.53 -2.37
CA ILE A 410 20.58 -2.47 -1.69
C ILE A 410 21.30 -1.14 -1.92
N PRO A 411 20.66 -0.09 -2.46
CA PRO A 411 21.32 1.21 -2.60
C PRO A 411 21.75 1.76 -1.24
N ALA A 412 22.93 2.41 -1.19
CA ALA A 412 23.58 2.81 0.06
C ALA A 412 22.67 3.61 1.02
N ASP A 413 21.88 4.53 0.47
CA ASP A 413 20.95 5.39 1.21
C ASP A 413 19.82 4.63 1.94
N TYR A 414 19.55 3.38 1.56
CA TYR A 414 18.49 2.55 2.12
C TYR A 414 19.03 1.41 3.02
N LYS A 415 20.36 1.26 3.14
CA LYS A 415 20.96 0.29 4.06
C LYS A 415 20.72 0.70 5.51
N PHE A 416 20.49 -0.26 6.38
CA PHE A 416 20.48 -0.01 7.83
C PHE A 416 21.91 0.13 8.34
N ASN A 417 22.19 1.25 9.02
CA ASN A 417 23.45 1.45 9.73
C ASN A 417 23.37 0.76 11.09
N ASN A 418 23.60 -0.56 11.11
CA ASN A 418 23.60 -1.35 12.34
C ASN A 418 24.86 -1.16 13.20
N SER A 419 25.68 -0.16 12.89
CA SER A 419 26.95 0.09 13.56
C SER A 419 26.83 0.75 14.94
N ASN A 420 25.63 1.17 15.38
CA ASN A 420 25.42 1.89 16.64
C ASN A 420 24.13 1.45 17.36
N SER A 421 24.05 0.19 17.77
CA SER A 421 23.03 -0.28 18.71
C SER A 421 23.68 -1.12 19.80
N ASN A 422 24.30 -0.42 20.77
CA ASN A 422 24.57 -0.91 22.12
C ASN A 422 23.78 -0.04 23.11
#